data_AF-A0A1W9S5Z4-F1
#
_entry.id   AF-A0A1W9S5Z4-F1
#
_cell.length_a   1.000
_cell.length_b   1.000
_cell.length_c   1.000
_cell.angle_alpha   90.00
_cell.angle_beta   90.00
_cell.angle_gamma   90.00
#
_symmetry.space_group_name_H-M   'P 1'
#
loop_
_entity.id
_entity.type
_entity.pdbx_description
1 polymer ?
#
loop_
_entity_poly.entity_id
_entity_poly.type
_entity_poly.pdbx_seq_one_letter_code
_entity_poly.pdbx_strand_id
1 'polypeptide(L)'
;TIMKKQYASVKSEFQGIRRKLDMLRNELTYLIEKDAQSFDAVMLASKKPKYSEHEIKVRNAAIEEATKIAASVPVEVMEKTIEVMELLPDVAEKGNVNSVSDAGVANLVAKSALEGAALNVRINLGGIKDKNFVDDLRKRLTNLLNQGTELYEKTKSIVESKL
;
A
#
# COMPACT_ATOMS: atom_id res chain seq x y z
N THR A 1 -25.21 2.87 -1.82
CA THR A 1 -25.70 1.63 -2.46
C THR A 1 -26.56 0.76 -1.54
N ILE A 2 -26.01 0.21 -0.46
CA ILE A 2 -26.61 -0.86 0.39
C ILE A 2 -28.04 -0.59 0.93
N MET A 3 -28.37 0.65 1.31
CA MET A 3 -29.67 0.99 1.92
C MET A 3 -30.76 1.37 0.91
N LYS A 4 -30.40 1.56 -0.38
CA LYS A 4 -31.31 2.09 -1.40
C LYS A 4 -32.04 0.93 -2.11
N LYS A 5 -33.37 0.99 -2.16
CA LYS A 5 -34.23 -0.06 -2.75
C LYS A 5 -33.86 -0.42 -4.20
N GLN A 6 -33.51 0.57 -5.02
CA GLN A 6 -33.15 0.35 -6.42
C GLN A 6 -31.85 -0.47 -6.63
N TYR A 7 -31.04 -0.68 -5.58
CA TYR A 7 -29.81 -1.48 -5.61
C TYR A 7 -29.97 -2.81 -4.85
N ALA A 8 -31.19 -3.32 -4.70
CA ALA A 8 -31.46 -4.55 -3.95
C ALA A 8 -30.71 -5.78 -4.52
N SER A 9 -30.54 -5.86 -5.84
CA SER A 9 -29.84 -6.96 -6.53
C SER A 9 -28.35 -7.06 -6.16
N VAL A 10 -27.69 -5.93 -5.89
CA VAL A 10 -26.25 -5.87 -5.54
C VAL A 10 -26.01 -5.72 -4.04
N LYS A 11 -27.06 -5.78 -3.21
CA LYS A 11 -26.96 -5.48 -1.77
C LYS A 11 -25.98 -6.42 -1.05
N SER A 12 -26.07 -7.73 -1.27
CA SER A 12 -25.21 -8.72 -0.60
C SER A 12 -23.74 -8.56 -1.01
N GLU A 13 -23.50 -8.38 -2.30
CA GLU A 13 -22.18 -8.09 -2.88
C GLU A 13 -21.56 -6.84 -2.23
N PHE A 14 -22.31 -5.73 -2.19
CA PHE A 14 -21.82 -4.47 -1.61
C PHE A 14 -21.63 -4.53 -0.08
N GLN A 15 -22.38 -5.39 0.62
CA GLN A 15 -22.09 -5.66 2.03
C GLN A 15 -20.76 -6.40 2.19
N GLY A 16 -20.44 -7.32 1.28
CA GLY A 16 -19.13 -7.97 1.19
C GLY A 16 -18.01 -6.98 0.91
N ILE A 17 -18.15 -6.15 -0.12
CA ILE A 17 -17.20 -5.09 -0.48
C ILE A 17 -16.97 -4.15 0.71
N ARG A 18 -18.04 -3.68 1.37
CA ARG A 18 -17.92 -2.81 2.54
C ARG A 18 -17.12 -3.46 3.66
N ARG A 19 -17.40 -4.73 4.00
CA ARG A 19 -16.66 -5.45 5.04
C ARG A 19 -15.17 -5.54 4.69
N LYS A 20 -14.84 -5.86 3.43
CA LYS A 20 -13.45 -5.94 2.97
C LYS A 20 -12.76 -4.58 3.03
N LEU A 21 -13.42 -3.51 2.60
CA LEU A 21 -12.90 -2.13 2.69
C LEU A 21 -12.71 -1.68 4.15
N ASP A 22 -13.64 -2.03 5.06
CA ASP A 22 -13.49 -1.73 6.49
C ASP A 22 -12.28 -2.46 7.11
N MET A 23 -12.05 -3.72 6.73
CA MET A 23 -10.85 -4.47 7.13
C MET A 23 -9.57 -3.83 6.57
N LEU A 24 -9.53 -3.54 5.27
CA LEU A 24 -8.39 -2.91 4.61
C LEU A 24 -8.05 -1.54 5.20
N ARG A 25 -9.07 -0.73 5.55
CA ARG A 25 -8.86 0.55 6.26
C ARG A 25 -8.15 0.32 7.58
N ASN A 26 -8.56 -0.66 8.37
CA ASN A 26 -7.92 -0.95 9.66
C ASN A 26 -6.48 -1.45 9.47
N GLU A 27 -6.24 -2.33 8.50
CA GLU A 27 -4.90 -2.82 8.15
C GLU A 27 -3.99 -1.66 7.70
N LEU A 28 -4.44 -0.80 6.79
CA LEU A 28 -3.70 0.38 6.33
C LEU A 28 -3.46 1.39 7.46
N THR A 29 -4.41 1.56 8.38
CA THR A 29 -4.24 2.43 9.54
C THR A 29 -3.18 1.88 10.48
N TYR A 30 -3.17 0.57 10.72
CA TYR A 30 -2.16 -0.09 11.53
C TYR A 30 -0.75 0.02 10.91
N LEU A 31 -0.65 0.03 9.58
CA LEU A 31 0.63 0.20 8.88
C LEU A 31 1.27 1.57 9.13
N ILE A 32 0.49 2.61 9.48
CA ILE A 32 1.03 3.92 9.89
C ILE A 32 1.88 3.76 11.16
N GLU A 33 1.36 3.05 12.15
CA GLU A 33 2.08 2.81 13.40
C GLU A 33 3.28 1.88 13.17
N LYS A 34 3.12 0.85 12.34
CA LYS A 34 4.22 -0.04 11.96
C LYS A 34 5.36 0.70 11.27
N ASP A 35 5.05 1.67 10.40
CA ASP A 35 6.04 2.50 9.71
C ASP A 35 6.84 3.34 10.72
N ALA A 36 6.14 4.01 11.65
CA ALA A 36 6.77 4.79 12.73
C ALA A 36 7.71 3.92 13.59
N GLN A 37 7.25 2.74 14.00
CA GLN A 37 8.07 1.79 14.77
C GLN A 37 9.30 1.32 13.99
N SER A 38 9.17 1.09 12.68
CA SER A 38 10.28 0.68 11.83
C SER A 38 11.33 1.79 11.68
N PHE A 39 10.89 3.05 11.58
CA PHE A 39 11.77 4.21 11.55
C PHE A 39 12.53 4.35 12.87
N ASP A 40 11.84 4.24 14.01
CA ASP A 40 12.47 4.29 15.33
C ASP A 40 13.52 3.17 15.50
N ALA A 41 13.24 1.97 15.00
CA ALA A 41 14.19 0.87 15.03
C ALA A 41 15.48 1.17 14.24
N VAL A 42 15.37 1.76 13.06
CA VAL A 42 16.53 2.21 12.25
C VAL A 42 17.34 3.28 13.01
N MET A 43 16.64 4.22 13.66
CA MET A 43 17.29 5.27 14.44
C MET A 43 18.01 4.72 15.69
N LEU A 44 17.40 3.77 16.39
CA LEU A 44 18.01 3.09 17.54
C LEU A 44 19.23 2.26 17.12
N ALA A 45 19.16 1.53 16.01
CA ALA A 45 20.29 0.80 15.46
C ALA A 45 21.44 1.75 15.10
N SER A 46 21.13 2.91 14.51
CA SER A 46 22.10 3.92 14.11
C SER A 46 22.86 4.54 15.28
N LYS A 47 22.26 4.57 16.48
CA LYS A 47 22.85 5.10 17.73
C LYS A 47 23.78 4.11 18.46
N LYS A 48 23.89 2.85 18.02
CA LYS A 48 24.79 1.87 18.65
C LYS A 48 26.26 2.34 18.62
N PRO A 49 27.11 1.87 19.56
CA PRO A 49 28.54 2.21 19.61
C PRO A 49 29.29 1.88 18.32
N LYS A 50 30.42 2.56 18.10
CA LYS A 50 31.25 2.45 16.89
C LYS A 50 32.74 2.70 17.16
N TYR A 51 33.22 2.34 18.36
CA TYR A 51 34.59 2.63 18.80
C TYR A 51 35.56 1.49 18.49
N SER A 52 35.05 0.27 18.29
CA SER A 52 35.82 -0.90 17.88
C SER A 52 35.30 -1.54 16.59
N GLU A 53 36.13 -2.33 15.92
CA GLU A 53 35.72 -3.09 14.74
C GLU A 53 34.53 -4.02 15.01
N HIS A 54 34.49 -4.66 16.19
CA HIS A 54 33.40 -5.53 16.58
C HIS A 54 32.09 -4.73 16.73
N GLU A 55 32.12 -3.60 17.41
CA GLU A 55 30.95 -2.72 17.56
C GLU A 55 30.46 -2.20 16.21
N ILE A 56 31.36 -1.80 15.31
CA ILE A 56 31.02 -1.35 13.96
C ILE A 56 30.28 -2.46 13.19
N LYS A 57 30.76 -3.71 13.27
CA LYS A 57 30.09 -4.86 12.61
C LYS A 57 28.69 -5.09 13.17
N VAL A 58 28.53 -5.12 14.50
CA VAL A 58 27.23 -5.31 15.17
C VAL A 58 26.26 -4.17 14.84
N ARG A 59 26.74 -2.93 14.88
CA ARG A 59 25.97 -1.75 14.51
C ARG A 59 25.48 -1.81 13.06
N ASN A 60 26.36 -2.11 12.12
CA ASN A 60 26.00 -2.17 10.69
C ASN A 60 24.99 -3.28 10.41
N ALA A 61 25.14 -4.46 11.02
CA ALA A 61 24.17 -5.54 10.90
C ALA A 61 22.79 -5.13 11.45
N ALA A 62 22.75 -4.47 12.61
CA ALA A 62 21.50 -3.98 13.18
C ALA A 62 20.81 -2.92 12.31
N ILE A 63 21.58 -2.00 11.70
CA ILE A 63 21.04 -1.00 10.78
C ILE A 63 20.47 -1.68 9.53
N GLU A 64 21.20 -2.64 8.96
CA GLU A 64 20.75 -3.35 7.76
C GLU A 64 19.45 -4.11 8.01
N GLU A 65 19.35 -4.88 9.10
CA GLU A 65 18.12 -5.61 9.44
C GLU A 65 16.94 -4.68 9.73
N ALA A 66 17.16 -3.58 10.47
CA ALA A 66 16.12 -2.57 10.69
C ALA A 66 15.67 -1.92 9.36
N THR A 67 16.60 -1.67 8.45
CA THR A 67 16.30 -1.05 7.14
C THR A 67 15.54 -2.01 6.23
N LYS A 68 15.82 -3.33 6.28
CA LYS A 68 15.02 -4.34 5.57
C LYS A 68 13.57 -4.36 6.03
N ILE A 69 13.34 -4.24 7.34
CA ILE A 69 11.98 -4.13 7.91
C ILE A 69 11.32 -2.82 7.42
N ALA A 70 12.02 -1.69 7.55
CA ALA A 70 11.52 -0.39 7.09
C ALA A 70 11.25 -0.33 5.58
N ALA A 71 11.99 -1.09 4.75
CA ALA A 71 11.71 -1.24 3.33
C ALA A 71 10.48 -2.09 3.04
N SER A 72 10.14 -3.02 3.93
CA SER A 72 9.06 -3.99 3.76
C SER A 72 7.69 -3.42 4.17
N VAL A 73 7.63 -2.52 5.15
CA VAL A 73 6.37 -1.91 5.59
C VAL A 73 5.65 -1.16 4.44
N PRO A 74 6.32 -0.32 3.63
CA PRO A 74 5.66 0.32 2.50
C PRO A 74 5.26 -0.67 1.39
N VAL A 75 5.93 -1.82 1.24
CA VAL A 75 5.47 -2.88 0.32
C VAL A 75 4.11 -3.43 0.78
N GLU A 76 3.92 -3.66 2.08
CA GLU A 76 2.62 -4.07 2.62
C GLU A 76 1.54 -3.00 2.36
N VAL A 77 1.87 -1.71 2.48
CA VAL A 77 0.96 -0.61 2.11
C VAL A 77 0.54 -0.72 0.64
N MET A 78 1.49 -0.98 -0.26
CA MET A 78 1.20 -1.16 -1.67
C MET A 78 0.28 -2.35 -1.93
N GLU A 79 0.55 -3.50 -1.31
CA GLU A 79 -0.28 -4.70 -1.44
C GLU A 79 -1.71 -4.46 -0.97
N LYS A 80 -1.88 -3.84 0.20
CA LYS A 80 -3.22 -3.49 0.70
C LYS A 80 -3.92 -2.43 -0.15
N THR A 81 -3.17 -1.52 -0.74
CA THR A 81 -3.71 -0.54 -1.68
C THR A 81 -4.19 -1.21 -2.96
N ILE A 82 -3.48 -2.21 -3.49
CA ILE A 82 -3.95 -3.02 -4.62
C ILE A 82 -5.26 -3.73 -4.29
N GLU A 83 -5.38 -4.36 -3.11
CA GLU A 83 -6.65 -4.98 -2.70
C GLU A 83 -7.81 -3.98 -2.65
N VAL A 84 -7.56 -2.70 -2.30
CA VAL A 84 -8.57 -1.64 -2.41
C VAL A 84 -8.90 -1.35 -3.88
N MET A 85 -7.89 -1.17 -4.72
CA MET A 85 -8.05 -0.86 -6.14
C MET A 85 -8.79 -1.96 -6.92
N GLU A 86 -8.66 -3.22 -6.51
CA GLU A 86 -9.40 -4.35 -7.10
C GLU A 86 -10.92 -4.25 -6.88
N LEU A 87 -11.36 -3.59 -5.81
CA LEU A 87 -12.78 -3.42 -5.47
C LEU A 87 -13.42 -2.20 -6.16
N LEU A 88 -12.61 -1.22 -6.56
CA LEU A 88 -13.10 0.05 -7.10
C LEU A 88 -13.86 -0.08 -8.44
N PRO A 89 -13.48 -0.97 -9.39
CA PRO A 89 -14.27 -1.18 -10.61
C PRO A 89 -15.72 -1.57 -10.32
N ASP A 90 -15.96 -2.49 -9.38
CA ASP A 90 -17.32 -2.90 -9.02
C ASP A 90 -18.08 -1.77 -8.32
N VAL A 91 -17.40 -1.00 -7.46
CA VAL A 91 -17.99 0.18 -6.80
C VAL A 91 -18.40 1.24 -7.82
N ALA A 92 -17.57 1.52 -8.82
CA ALA A 92 -17.86 2.48 -9.88
C ALA A 92 -18.95 1.97 -10.85
N GLU A 93 -18.92 0.67 -11.18
CA GLU A 93 -19.83 0.08 -12.16
C GLU A 93 -21.25 -0.09 -11.63
N LYS A 94 -21.37 -0.73 -10.46
CA LYS A 94 -22.63 -1.21 -9.89
C LYS A 94 -23.13 -0.37 -8.72
N GLY A 95 -22.30 0.57 -8.26
CA GLY A 95 -22.59 1.39 -7.09
C GLY A 95 -23.66 2.45 -7.33
N ASN A 96 -23.83 3.32 -6.34
CA ASN A 96 -24.75 4.43 -6.48
C ASN A 96 -24.24 5.39 -7.55
N VAL A 97 -24.95 5.51 -8.68
CA VAL A 97 -24.55 6.39 -9.80
C VAL A 97 -24.28 7.83 -9.36
N ASN A 98 -25.08 8.34 -8.41
CA ASN A 98 -24.90 9.69 -7.84
C ASN A 98 -23.64 9.83 -6.96
N SER A 99 -22.87 8.76 -6.76
CA SER A 99 -21.62 8.72 -6.01
C SER A 99 -20.47 8.21 -6.88
N VAL A 100 -20.61 8.21 -8.21
CA VAL A 100 -19.56 7.74 -9.12
C VAL A 100 -18.31 8.64 -9.06
N SER A 101 -18.51 9.94 -8.84
CA SER A 101 -17.41 10.89 -8.56
C SER A 101 -16.60 10.50 -7.33
N ASP A 102 -17.25 10.00 -6.27
CA ASP A 102 -16.58 9.54 -5.06
C ASP A 102 -15.70 8.32 -5.34
N ALA A 103 -16.15 7.40 -6.21
CA ALA A 103 -15.35 6.27 -6.67
C ALA A 103 -14.13 6.73 -7.49
N GLY A 104 -14.28 7.77 -8.32
CA GLY A 104 -13.17 8.41 -9.04
C GLY A 104 -12.14 9.03 -8.11
N VAL A 105 -12.58 9.77 -7.08
CA VAL A 105 -11.69 10.33 -6.06
C VAL A 105 -10.98 9.22 -5.28
N ALA A 106 -11.68 8.16 -4.90
CA ALA A 106 -11.08 7.01 -4.22
C ALA A 106 -9.99 6.34 -5.09
N ASN A 107 -10.20 6.24 -6.41
CA ASN A 107 -9.23 5.71 -7.35
C ASN A 107 -7.95 6.57 -7.43
N LEU A 108 -8.09 7.89 -7.45
CA LEU A 108 -6.97 8.83 -7.41
C LEU A 108 -6.17 8.70 -6.11
N VAL A 109 -6.87 8.67 -4.96
CA VAL A 109 -6.23 8.50 -3.65
C VAL A 109 -5.47 7.18 -3.56
N ALA A 110 -6.06 6.08 -4.03
CA ALA A 110 -5.41 4.78 -4.05
C ALA A 110 -4.16 4.77 -4.94
N LYS A 111 -4.22 5.39 -6.13
CA LYS A 111 -3.06 5.53 -7.02
C LYS A 111 -1.94 6.33 -6.36
N SER A 112 -2.26 7.45 -5.71
CA SER A 112 -1.27 8.25 -4.96
C SER A 112 -0.67 7.48 -3.79
N ALA A 113 -1.47 6.69 -3.05
CA ALA A 113 -0.98 5.86 -1.96
C ALA A 113 0.01 4.79 -2.45
N LEU A 114 -0.32 4.11 -3.55
CA LEU A 114 0.55 3.10 -4.17
C LEU A 114 1.89 3.69 -4.61
N GLU A 115 1.85 4.83 -5.33
CA GLU A 115 3.07 5.48 -5.81
C GLU A 115 3.90 6.09 -4.68
N GLY A 116 3.24 6.70 -3.69
CA GLY A 116 3.90 7.25 -2.50
C GLY A 116 4.61 6.17 -1.70
N ALA A 117 3.94 5.04 -1.42
CA ALA A 117 4.56 3.90 -0.76
C ALA A 117 5.75 3.36 -1.58
N ALA A 118 5.65 3.33 -2.90
CA ALA A 118 6.75 2.90 -3.75
C ALA A 118 7.99 3.81 -3.68
N LEU A 119 7.82 5.12 -3.45
CA LEU A 119 8.94 6.02 -3.19
C LEU A 119 9.62 5.67 -1.86
N ASN A 120 8.83 5.37 -0.82
CA ASN A 120 9.35 4.97 0.49
C ASN A 120 10.10 3.63 0.45
N VAL A 121 9.67 2.66 -0.37
CA VAL A 121 10.47 1.45 -0.61
C VAL A 121 11.81 1.82 -1.22
N ARG A 122 11.80 2.59 -2.33
CA ARG A 122 13.01 2.89 -3.11
C ARG A 122 14.09 3.60 -2.30
N ILE A 123 13.72 4.53 -1.42
CA ILE A 123 14.71 5.24 -0.60
C ILE A 123 15.39 4.31 0.40
N ASN A 124 14.66 3.36 1.00
CA ASN A 124 15.22 2.39 1.93
C ASN A 124 16.12 1.35 1.24
N LEU A 125 15.81 0.96 0.00
CA LEU A 125 16.64 0.01 -0.76
C LEU A 125 18.08 0.48 -0.94
N GLY A 126 18.34 1.80 -0.98
CA GLY A 126 19.70 2.34 -1.09
C GLY A 126 20.59 2.04 0.13
N GLY A 127 19.99 1.75 1.27
CA GLY A 127 20.69 1.44 2.53
C GLY A 127 21.00 -0.04 2.77
N ILE A 128 20.54 -0.94 1.89
CA ILE A 128 20.61 -2.40 2.09
C ILE A 128 21.70 -2.99 1.19
N LYS A 129 22.58 -3.83 1.76
CA LYS A 129 23.70 -4.45 1.03
C LYS A 129 23.31 -5.81 0.43
N ASP A 130 22.37 -6.50 1.07
CA ASP A 130 21.78 -7.74 0.58
C ASP A 130 21.11 -7.54 -0.79
N LYS A 131 21.85 -7.87 -1.85
CA LYS A 131 21.39 -7.71 -3.24
C LYS A 131 20.18 -8.59 -3.57
N ASN A 132 20.11 -9.80 -3.00
CA ASN A 132 19.02 -10.71 -3.27
C ASN A 132 17.71 -10.15 -2.72
N PHE A 133 17.76 -9.62 -1.49
CA PHE A 133 16.61 -8.92 -0.89
C PHE A 133 16.20 -7.70 -1.72
N VAL A 134 17.16 -6.86 -2.11
CA VAL A 134 16.88 -5.66 -2.93
C VAL A 134 16.24 -6.02 -4.27
N ASP A 135 16.75 -7.05 -4.95
CA ASP A 135 16.23 -7.46 -6.26
C ASP A 135 14.84 -8.09 -6.16
N ASP A 136 14.55 -8.84 -5.09
CA ASP A 136 13.21 -9.35 -4.82
C ASP A 136 12.20 -8.21 -4.59
N LEU A 137 12.53 -7.26 -3.72
CA LEU A 137 11.64 -6.11 -3.48
C LEU A 137 11.43 -5.27 -4.74
N ARG A 138 12.47 -5.06 -5.57
CA ARG A 138 12.32 -4.35 -6.84
C ARG A 138 11.35 -5.05 -7.78
N LYS A 139 11.41 -6.39 -7.88
CA LYS A 139 10.47 -7.16 -8.69
C LYS A 139 9.04 -7.02 -8.18
N ARG A 140 8.83 -7.17 -6.86
CA ARG A 140 7.52 -6.95 -6.23
C ARG A 140 7.00 -5.55 -6.50
N LEU A 141 7.86 -4.53 -6.37
CA LEU A 141 7.51 -3.13 -6.64
C LEU A 141 7.01 -2.90 -8.06
N THR A 142 7.75 -3.42 -9.05
CA THR A 142 7.38 -3.30 -10.46
C THR A 142 6.04 -3.99 -10.73
N ASN A 143 5.84 -5.19 -10.20
CA ASN A 143 4.58 -5.93 -10.40
C ASN A 143 3.39 -5.18 -9.81
N LEU A 144 3.51 -4.69 -8.57
CA LEU A 144 2.45 -3.93 -7.90
C LEU A 144 2.13 -2.63 -8.63
N LEU A 145 3.15 -1.90 -9.12
CA LEU A 145 2.93 -0.67 -9.89
C LEU A 145 2.24 -0.92 -11.24
N ASN A 146 2.60 -2.01 -11.92
CA ASN A 146 1.95 -2.39 -13.17
C ASN A 146 0.48 -2.75 -12.91
N GLN A 147 0.22 -3.64 -11.94
CA GLN A 147 -1.13 -4.03 -11.56
C GLN A 147 -1.99 -2.83 -11.14
N GLY A 148 -1.43 -1.93 -10.33
CA GLY A 148 -2.13 -0.72 -9.90
C GLY A 148 -2.42 0.24 -11.06
N THR A 149 -1.54 0.31 -12.05
CA THR A 149 -1.78 1.13 -13.26
C THR A 149 -2.94 0.55 -14.08
N GLU A 150 -2.98 -0.76 -14.27
CA GLU A 150 -4.09 -1.43 -14.98
C GLU A 150 -5.43 -1.23 -14.26
N LEU A 151 -5.46 -1.42 -12.94
CA LEU A 151 -6.66 -1.22 -12.11
C LEU A 151 -7.12 0.24 -12.10
N TYR A 152 -6.17 1.18 -12.06
CA TYR A 152 -6.45 2.61 -12.09
C TYR A 152 -7.13 3.01 -13.41
N GLU A 153 -6.56 2.61 -14.55
CA GLU A 153 -7.13 2.94 -15.86
C GLU A 153 -8.49 2.27 -16.08
N LYS A 154 -8.66 1.02 -15.63
CA LYS A 154 -9.95 0.33 -15.67
C LYS A 154 -11.04 1.10 -14.90
N THR A 155 -10.75 1.47 -13.66
CA THR A 155 -11.70 2.21 -12.81
C THR A 155 -11.98 3.60 -13.39
N LYS A 156 -10.94 4.29 -13.86
CA LYS A 156 -11.07 5.62 -14.49
C LYS A 156 -11.99 5.58 -15.71
N SER A 157 -11.80 4.61 -16.61
CA SER A 157 -12.65 4.46 -17.79
C SER A 157 -14.12 4.24 -17.42
N ILE A 158 -14.40 3.41 -16.40
CA ILE A 158 -15.76 3.20 -15.89
C ILE A 158 -16.36 4.50 -15.35
N VAL A 159 -15.60 5.24 -14.53
CA VAL A 159 -16.05 6.51 -13.95
C VAL A 159 -16.34 7.53 -15.04
N GLU A 160 -15.42 7.75 -15.99
CA GLU A 160 -15.57 8.72 -17.08
C GLU A 160 -16.77 8.39 -17.99
N SER A 161 -17.09 7.11 -18.19
CA SER A 161 -18.27 6.71 -18.97
C SER A 161 -19.63 7.02 -18.30
N LYS A 162 -19.62 7.36 -17.01
CA LYS A 162 -20.80 7.58 -16.16
C LYS A 162 -20.93 9.02 -15.64
N LEU A 163 -19.96 9.89 -15.97
CA LEU A 163 -19.99 11.34 -15.70
C LEU A 163 -20.65 12.08 -16.87
#